data_AF-A0A4D5RWF1-F1
#
_entry.id   AF-A0A4D5RWF1-F1
#
_cell.length_a   1.000
_cell.length_b   1.000
_cell.length_c   1.000
_cell.angle_alpha   90.00
_cell.angle_beta   90.00
_cell.angle_gamma   90.00
#
_symmetry.space_group_name_H-M   'P 1'
#
loop_
_entity.id
_entity.type
_entity.pdbx_description
1 polymer ?
#
loop_
_entity_poly.entity_id
_entity_poly.type
_entity_poly.pdbx_seq_one_letter_code
_entity_poly.pdbx_strand_id
1 'polypeptide(L)'
;MGLLNNKMGDLSRFANDRDICYRITDENEPPCETPTDLYLVLDTSQDVATNEIYRKLQSEILGVITRQLKFENGVSTLRVYGSKRDGTLLQELARHSAAGGCPACAALFLTDMERNAVGADSEKDVFNTLNEAITNHKKAKEEMHGVASKVIVYFNLRKPTGSGSQAQNRQLSEALSRFRVTHSDVPIFAVGLKETLDALNAGSAALTVVDISQLTQLVQQEPLDLKPVKENNELKSLVKKICQVPAALQYKNSMSRDSRLRSESQATFEGFVTPRTVQYWSYDTEFYSASSYLQIKFTAGNGSPVRVCDLTGRVIDGNLAGRMCYETSNQMKAVSFNYTRPCKRGPNSCSALTFAVVGKDDAPGQQQSMTDVESCTGMCRNPQQIPFTITHDGMYGAGVLSAVFSPLMLLLTALALSRNALHS
;
A
#
# COMPACT_ATOMS: atom_id res chain seq x y z
N MET A 1 -14.15 -29.07 -33.73
CA MET A 1 -13.03 -29.07 -32.75
C MET A 1 -11.68 -28.87 -33.47
N GLY A 2 -11.41 -27.69 -34.02
CA GLY A 2 -10.19 -27.47 -34.83
C GLY A 2 -9.69 -26.02 -34.89
N LEU A 3 -10.20 -25.11 -34.05
CA LEU A 3 -9.87 -23.68 -34.08
C LEU A 3 -9.39 -23.12 -32.72
N LEU A 4 -9.26 -23.96 -31.69
CA LEU A 4 -8.82 -23.55 -30.35
C LEU A 4 -7.32 -23.78 -30.08
N ASN A 5 -6.60 -24.51 -30.94
CA ASN A 5 -5.19 -24.85 -30.70
C ASN A 5 -4.18 -23.80 -31.22
N ASN A 6 -4.60 -22.84 -32.04
CA ASN A 6 -3.66 -21.88 -32.65
C ASN A 6 -3.48 -20.57 -31.86
N LYS A 7 -4.14 -20.38 -30.72
CA LYS A 7 -3.96 -19.19 -29.85
C LYS A 7 -3.18 -19.44 -28.56
N MET A 8 -2.83 -20.69 -28.23
CA MET A 8 -1.93 -20.99 -27.10
C MET A 8 -0.44 -20.84 -27.45
N GLY A 9 -0.08 -20.85 -28.74
CA GLY A 9 1.31 -20.69 -29.19
C GLY A 9 1.89 -19.28 -29.04
N ASP A 10 1.05 -18.25 -28.97
CA ASP A 10 1.51 -16.87 -28.77
C ASP A 10 1.70 -16.49 -27.30
N LEU A 11 1.05 -17.20 -26.36
CA LEU A 11 1.28 -17.01 -24.92
C LEU A 11 2.62 -17.62 -24.47
N SER A 12 3.12 -18.64 -25.15
CA SER A 12 4.47 -19.20 -24.91
C SER A 12 5.62 -18.30 -25.38
N ARG A 13 5.37 -17.35 -26.29
CA ARG A 13 6.40 -16.38 -26.71
C ARG A 13 6.58 -15.23 -25.71
N PHE A 14 5.60 -14.97 -24.86
CA PHE A 14 5.73 -14.01 -23.74
C PHE A 14 6.35 -14.60 -22.48
N ALA A 15 6.57 -15.92 -22.44
CA ALA A 15 7.22 -16.60 -21.31
C ALA A 15 8.76 -16.58 -21.39
N ASN A 16 9.33 -16.25 -22.56
CA ASN A 16 10.77 -16.30 -22.83
C ASN A 16 11.52 -14.98 -22.60
N ASP A 17 10.86 -13.93 -22.12
CA ASP A 17 11.53 -12.67 -21.71
C ASP A 17 11.98 -12.71 -20.23
N ARG A 18 12.32 -13.90 -19.74
CA ARG A 18 12.81 -14.14 -18.36
C ARG A 18 14.31 -13.93 -18.17
N ASP A 19 15.04 -13.47 -19.20
CA ASP A 19 16.48 -13.25 -19.15
C ASP A 19 16.87 -11.76 -19.16
N ILE A 20 16.27 -10.98 -18.26
CA ILE A 20 16.95 -9.79 -17.73
C ILE A 20 17.44 -10.17 -16.35
N CYS A 21 18.63 -10.78 -16.29
CA CYS A 21 19.50 -10.68 -15.12
C CYS A 21 19.62 -9.18 -14.81
N TYR A 22 18.85 -8.69 -13.85
CA TYR A 22 18.91 -7.30 -13.39
C TYR A 22 20.31 -7.06 -12.82
N ARG A 23 21.24 -6.64 -13.68
CA ARG A 23 22.42 -5.89 -13.26
C ARG A 23 21.92 -4.52 -12.82
N ILE A 24 21.54 -4.39 -11.56
CA ILE A 24 21.43 -3.07 -10.93
C ILE A 24 22.71 -2.82 -10.15
N THR A 25 23.39 -1.75 -10.56
CA THR A 25 24.73 -1.30 -10.17
C THR A 25 24.72 -0.21 -9.09
N ASP A 26 23.56 0.17 -8.55
CA ASP A 26 23.45 1.18 -7.49
C ASP A 26 22.80 0.61 -6.23
N GLU A 27 23.62 0.40 -5.19
CA GLU A 27 23.14 -0.04 -3.86
C GLU A 27 22.26 0.99 -3.16
N ASN A 28 22.25 2.25 -3.62
CA ASN A 28 21.42 3.31 -3.04
C ASN A 28 20.06 3.46 -3.73
N GLU A 29 19.85 2.84 -4.88
CA GLU A 29 18.54 2.77 -5.56
C GLU A 29 18.15 1.34 -5.95
N PRO A 30 18.05 0.41 -4.97
CA PRO A 30 17.68 -0.96 -5.24
C PRO A 30 16.23 -1.06 -5.77
N PRO A 31 15.93 -2.06 -6.62
CA PRO A 31 14.57 -2.36 -7.05
C PRO A 31 13.69 -2.70 -5.86
N CYS A 32 12.48 -2.15 -5.87
CA CYS A 32 11.53 -2.27 -4.77
C CYS A 32 10.71 -3.56 -4.88
N GLU A 33 10.42 -4.18 -3.74
CA GLU A 33 9.58 -5.38 -3.66
C GLU A 33 8.62 -5.44 -2.46
N THR A 34 8.35 -4.29 -1.83
CA THR A 34 7.48 -4.15 -0.66
C THR A 34 6.15 -4.91 -0.83
N PRO A 35 5.75 -5.75 0.13
CA PRO A 35 4.44 -6.40 0.13
C PRO A 35 3.30 -5.38 0.00
N THR A 36 2.42 -5.56 -0.99
CA THR A 36 1.39 -4.57 -1.35
C THR A 36 0.04 -5.22 -1.65
N ASP A 37 -1.01 -4.75 -0.97
CA ASP A 37 -2.41 -4.97 -1.29
C ASP A 37 -2.95 -3.80 -2.12
N LEU A 38 -3.04 -4.03 -3.43
CA LEU A 38 -3.49 -3.05 -4.41
C LEU A 38 -5.00 -3.17 -4.65
N TYR A 39 -5.72 -2.10 -4.34
CA TYR A 39 -7.15 -1.93 -4.59
C TYR A 39 -7.31 -1.07 -5.83
N LEU A 40 -7.74 -1.68 -6.93
CA LEU A 40 -7.88 -0.99 -8.20
C LEU A 40 -9.34 -0.81 -8.54
N VAL A 41 -9.79 0.42 -8.69
CA VAL A 41 -11.18 0.74 -9.04
C VAL A 41 -11.22 1.22 -10.48
N LEU A 42 -11.82 0.41 -11.35
CA LEU A 42 -12.04 0.75 -12.75
C LEU A 42 -13.11 1.83 -12.89
N ASP A 43 -12.94 2.67 -13.89
CA ASP A 43 -14.00 3.57 -14.33
C ASP A 43 -15.04 2.75 -15.10
N THR A 44 -16.20 2.55 -14.48
CA THR A 44 -17.34 1.82 -15.06
C THR A 44 -18.46 2.75 -15.51
N SER A 45 -18.20 4.06 -15.61
CA SER A 45 -19.14 5.03 -16.20
C SER A 45 -19.55 4.59 -17.60
N GLN A 46 -20.77 4.94 -18.02
CA GLN A 46 -21.33 4.46 -19.30
C GLN A 46 -20.47 4.87 -20.50
N ASP A 47 -19.94 6.10 -20.50
CA ASP A 47 -19.07 6.62 -21.56
C ASP A 47 -17.74 5.86 -21.68
N VAL A 48 -17.28 5.26 -20.59
CA VAL A 48 -16.09 4.41 -20.57
C VAL A 48 -16.45 2.95 -20.87
N ALA A 49 -17.48 2.41 -20.22
CA ALA A 49 -17.89 1.02 -20.33
C ALA A 49 -18.33 0.65 -21.75
N THR A 50 -19.05 1.53 -22.47
CA THR A 50 -19.47 1.23 -23.85
C THR A 50 -18.39 1.53 -24.88
N ASN A 51 -17.36 2.28 -24.52
CA ASN A 51 -16.31 2.69 -25.45
C ASN A 51 -15.11 1.73 -25.43
N GLU A 52 -14.95 0.96 -26.51
CA GLU A 52 -13.89 -0.04 -26.65
C GLU A 52 -12.48 0.53 -26.44
N ILE A 53 -12.27 1.75 -26.90
CA ILE A 53 -10.99 2.43 -26.83
C ILE A 53 -10.63 2.76 -25.37
N TYR A 54 -11.57 3.27 -24.57
CA TYR A 54 -11.32 3.51 -23.14
C TYR A 54 -11.16 2.20 -22.35
N ARG A 55 -11.91 1.14 -22.69
CA ARG A 55 -11.72 -0.19 -22.09
C ARG A 55 -10.31 -0.74 -22.35
N LYS A 56 -9.83 -0.63 -23.60
CA LYS A 56 -8.46 -1.02 -23.98
C LYS A 56 -7.41 -0.19 -23.25
N LEU A 57 -7.62 1.12 -23.12
CA LEU A 57 -6.71 2.00 -22.38
C LEU A 57 -6.60 1.58 -20.89
N GLN A 58 -7.73 1.37 -20.20
CA GLN A 58 -7.71 0.87 -18.81
C GLN A 58 -6.99 -0.47 -18.71
N SER A 59 -7.26 -1.40 -19.63
CA SER A 59 -6.61 -2.71 -19.68
C SER A 59 -5.10 -2.61 -19.83
N GLU A 60 -4.59 -1.74 -20.73
CA GLU A 60 -3.16 -1.58 -20.92
C GLU A 60 -2.47 -0.90 -19.74
N ILE A 61 -3.08 0.14 -19.17
CA ILE A 61 -2.55 0.80 -17.96
C ILE A 61 -2.47 -0.23 -16.81
N LEU A 62 -3.53 -1.02 -16.63
CA LEU A 62 -3.54 -2.12 -15.66
C LEU A 62 -2.47 -3.16 -15.98
N GLY A 63 -2.25 -3.48 -17.26
CA GLY A 63 -1.15 -4.31 -17.73
C GLY A 63 0.23 -3.77 -17.33
N VAL A 64 0.48 -2.47 -17.48
CA VAL A 64 1.74 -1.83 -17.07
C VAL A 64 1.97 -1.95 -15.56
N ILE A 65 0.93 -1.74 -14.75
CA ILE A 65 0.99 -1.85 -13.29
C ILE A 65 1.24 -3.31 -12.88
N THR A 66 0.44 -4.23 -13.40
CA THR A 66 0.48 -5.65 -13.00
C THR A 66 1.72 -6.41 -13.43
N ARG A 67 2.38 -6.02 -14.52
CA ARG A 67 3.62 -6.68 -14.97
C ARG A 67 4.84 -6.34 -14.13
N GLN A 68 4.85 -5.17 -13.50
CA GLN A 68 6.02 -4.68 -12.75
C GLN A 68 5.92 -4.99 -11.25
N LEU A 69 4.71 -5.13 -10.73
CA LEU A 69 4.48 -5.51 -9.34
C LEU A 69 4.36 -7.02 -9.21
N LYS A 70 5.05 -7.60 -8.21
CA LYS A 70 4.97 -9.03 -7.91
C LYS A 70 3.79 -9.29 -6.98
N PHE A 71 2.74 -9.91 -7.51
CA PHE A 71 1.57 -10.35 -6.76
C PHE A 71 1.65 -11.85 -6.46
N GLU A 72 1.55 -12.18 -5.18
CA GLU A 72 1.69 -13.55 -4.69
C GLU A 72 0.78 -13.74 -3.47
N ASN A 73 0.12 -14.90 -3.41
CA ASN A 73 -0.88 -15.17 -2.39
C ASN A 73 -0.24 -15.13 -1.00
N GLY A 74 -0.87 -14.42 -0.06
CA GLY A 74 -0.32 -14.24 1.29
C GLY A 74 0.76 -13.16 1.40
N VAL A 75 1.29 -12.62 0.30
CA VAL A 75 2.33 -11.56 0.31
C VAL A 75 1.81 -10.24 -0.26
N SER A 76 1.38 -10.24 -1.51
CA SER A 76 0.89 -9.06 -2.22
C SER A 76 -0.35 -9.44 -3.01
N THR A 77 -1.47 -8.74 -2.80
CA THR A 77 -2.72 -9.04 -3.51
C THR A 77 -3.13 -7.91 -4.44
N LEU A 78 -3.81 -8.26 -5.53
CA LEU A 78 -4.50 -7.30 -6.38
C LEU A 78 -5.98 -7.63 -6.40
N ARG A 79 -6.80 -6.62 -6.12
CA ARG A 79 -8.26 -6.67 -6.23
C ARG A 79 -8.72 -5.60 -7.19
N VAL A 80 -9.40 -6.02 -8.25
CA VAL A 80 -9.98 -5.13 -9.25
C VAL A 80 -11.47 -5.01 -8.97
N TYR A 81 -11.92 -3.78 -8.81
CA TYR A 81 -13.30 -3.42 -8.49
C TYR A 81 -13.91 -2.63 -9.63
N GLY A 82 -15.21 -2.83 -9.84
CA GLY A 82 -16.08 -1.97 -10.62
C GLY A 82 -17.12 -1.35 -9.71
N SER A 83 -17.57 -0.14 -10.06
CA SER A 83 -18.72 0.46 -9.40
C SER A 83 -20.03 -0.10 -9.98
N LYS A 84 -20.96 -0.40 -9.08
CA LYS A 84 -22.26 -1.02 -9.38
C LYS A 84 -23.36 0.04 -9.41
N ARG A 85 -24.28 -0.09 -10.38
CA ARG A 85 -25.45 0.78 -10.51
C ARG A 85 -26.50 0.38 -9.48
N ASP A 86 -27.06 1.36 -8.78
CA ASP A 86 -28.00 1.21 -7.66
C ASP A 86 -27.46 0.36 -6.49
N GLY A 87 -26.13 0.31 -6.33
CA GLY A 87 -25.44 -0.58 -5.40
C GLY A 87 -24.74 0.16 -4.25
N THR A 88 -24.89 -0.37 -3.03
CA THR A 88 -24.12 0.08 -1.86
C THR A 88 -22.73 -0.57 -1.75
N LEU A 89 -22.33 -1.37 -2.75
CA LEU A 89 -21.11 -2.19 -2.71
C LEU A 89 -20.36 -2.14 -4.04
N LEU A 90 -19.03 -2.12 -3.97
CA LEU A 90 -18.14 -2.28 -5.11
C LEU A 90 -18.16 -3.75 -5.52
N GLN A 91 -18.35 -4.00 -6.80
CA GLN A 91 -18.27 -5.35 -7.33
C GLN A 91 -16.82 -5.71 -7.57
N GLU A 92 -16.38 -6.79 -6.95
CA GLU A 92 -15.06 -7.34 -7.24
C GLU A 92 -15.09 -8.11 -8.56
N LEU A 93 -14.31 -7.63 -9.53
CA LEU A 93 -14.28 -8.11 -10.90
C LEU A 93 -13.19 -9.15 -11.13
N ALA A 94 -12.06 -8.98 -10.44
CA ALA A 94 -10.95 -9.91 -10.52
C ALA A 94 -10.13 -9.90 -9.23
N ARG A 95 -9.63 -11.08 -8.88
CA ARG A 95 -8.62 -11.29 -7.84
C ARG A 95 -7.37 -11.85 -8.48
N HIS A 96 -6.21 -11.25 -8.19
CA HIS A 96 -4.94 -11.91 -8.45
C HIS A 96 -4.43 -12.48 -7.12
N SER A 97 -4.61 -13.78 -6.94
CA SER A 97 -4.11 -14.53 -5.78
C SER A 97 -3.18 -15.69 -6.21
N ALA A 98 -2.27 -15.40 -7.15
CA ALA A 98 -1.16 -16.27 -7.58
C ALA A 98 -1.42 -17.40 -8.60
N ALA A 99 -2.51 -17.40 -9.38
CA ALA A 99 -2.63 -18.32 -10.52
C ALA A 99 -3.52 -17.78 -11.66
N GLY A 100 -2.94 -17.57 -12.84
CA GLY A 100 -3.61 -17.68 -14.15
C GLY A 100 -4.61 -16.61 -14.59
N GLY A 101 -5.07 -15.71 -13.71
CA GLY A 101 -5.97 -14.63 -14.08
C GLY A 101 -5.26 -13.51 -14.85
N CYS A 102 -5.97 -12.83 -15.76
CA CYS A 102 -5.54 -11.58 -16.40
C CYS A 102 -6.33 -10.41 -15.77
N PRO A 103 -5.86 -9.78 -14.68
CA PRO A 103 -6.53 -8.64 -14.08
C PRO A 103 -6.76 -7.50 -15.08
N ALA A 104 -5.78 -7.27 -15.98
CA ALA A 104 -5.89 -6.35 -17.10
C ALA A 104 -7.14 -6.59 -17.96
N CYS A 105 -7.50 -7.86 -18.19
CA CYS A 105 -8.63 -8.23 -19.01
C CYS A 105 -9.98 -7.88 -18.37
N ALA A 106 -10.05 -7.67 -17.05
CA ALA A 106 -11.30 -7.25 -16.38
C ALA A 106 -11.88 -5.97 -16.99
N ALA A 107 -11.02 -5.04 -17.45
CA ALA A 107 -11.45 -3.82 -18.12
C ALA A 107 -12.04 -4.07 -19.52
N LEU A 108 -11.66 -5.15 -20.20
CA LEU A 108 -12.17 -5.47 -21.54
C LEU A 108 -13.60 -6.02 -21.49
N PHE A 109 -13.95 -6.74 -20.42
CA PHE A 109 -15.23 -7.41 -20.24
C PHE A 109 -16.30 -6.56 -19.52
N LEU A 110 -16.08 -5.24 -19.37
CA LEU A 110 -17.05 -4.35 -18.73
C LEU A 110 -18.44 -4.38 -19.41
N THR A 111 -18.51 -4.64 -20.72
CA THR A 111 -19.78 -4.72 -21.47
C THR A 111 -20.52 -6.03 -21.28
N ASP A 112 -19.81 -7.09 -20.91
CA ASP A 112 -20.35 -8.46 -20.80
C ASP A 112 -20.92 -8.73 -19.40
N MET A 113 -20.64 -7.82 -18.47
CA MET A 113 -21.28 -7.79 -17.16
C MET A 113 -22.70 -7.22 -17.27
N GLU A 114 -23.61 -7.71 -16.43
CA GLU A 114 -25.01 -7.25 -16.43
C GLU A 114 -25.07 -5.71 -16.35
N ARG A 115 -25.96 -5.05 -17.09
CA ARG A 115 -26.06 -3.57 -17.12
C ARG A 115 -26.27 -2.91 -15.75
N ASN A 116 -26.77 -3.66 -14.77
CA ASN A 116 -26.95 -3.21 -13.38
C ASN A 116 -25.70 -3.44 -12.51
N ALA A 117 -24.72 -4.18 -13.03
CA ALA A 117 -23.45 -4.50 -12.38
C ALA A 117 -22.37 -3.44 -12.67
N VAL A 118 -22.57 -2.61 -13.71
CA VAL A 118 -21.57 -1.66 -14.23
C VAL A 118 -22.15 -0.25 -14.31
N GLY A 119 -21.63 0.65 -13.47
CA GLY A 119 -21.91 2.09 -13.47
C GLY A 119 -21.91 2.66 -12.05
N ALA A 120 -21.17 3.74 -11.78
CA ALA A 120 -21.31 4.46 -10.52
C ALA A 120 -22.54 5.36 -10.61
N ASP A 121 -23.40 5.32 -9.59
CA ASP A 121 -24.41 6.38 -9.44
C ASP A 121 -23.78 7.67 -8.90
N SER A 122 -22.70 7.56 -8.12
CA SER A 122 -21.90 8.69 -7.66
C SER A 122 -20.48 8.28 -7.22
N GLU A 123 -19.49 9.17 -7.38
CA GLU A 123 -18.12 8.96 -6.86
C GLU A 123 -18.09 8.89 -5.33
N LYS A 124 -19.02 9.60 -4.68
CA LYS A 124 -19.17 9.58 -3.22
C LYS A 124 -19.42 8.16 -2.72
N ASP A 125 -20.28 7.40 -3.37
CA ASP A 125 -20.61 6.03 -2.95
C ASP A 125 -19.44 5.08 -3.17
N VAL A 126 -18.66 5.29 -4.24
CA VAL A 126 -17.38 4.58 -4.46
C VAL A 126 -16.45 4.80 -3.27
N PHE A 127 -16.20 6.04 -2.85
CA PHE A 127 -15.28 6.33 -1.74
C PHE A 127 -15.81 5.90 -0.38
N ASN A 128 -17.13 5.99 -0.13
CA ASN A 128 -17.73 5.45 1.11
C ASN A 128 -17.56 3.93 1.20
N THR A 129 -17.78 3.23 0.09
CA THR A 129 -17.64 1.78 0.04
C THR A 129 -16.17 1.35 0.16
N LEU A 130 -15.24 2.09 -0.47
CA LEU A 130 -13.81 1.89 -0.27
C LEU A 130 -13.42 2.06 1.21
N ASN A 131 -13.95 3.09 1.87
CA ASN A 131 -13.69 3.32 3.30
C ASN A 131 -14.13 2.11 4.14
N GLU A 132 -15.32 1.54 3.87
CA GLU A 132 -15.79 0.35 4.55
C GLU A 132 -14.92 -0.89 4.24
N ALA A 133 -14.56 -1.09 2.97
CA ALA A 133 -13.72 -2.21 2.55
C ALA A 133 -12.34 -2.18 3.22
N ILE A 134 -11.70 -1.01 3.28
CA ILE A 134 -10.40 -0.84 3.93
C ILE A 134 -10.53 -1.01 5.45
N THR A 135 -11.58 -0.45 6.06
CA THR A 135 -11.85 -0.64 7.50
C THR A 135 -11.99 -2.12 7.86
N ASN A 136 -12.80 -2.86 7.10
CA ASN A 136 -13.01 -4.30 7.29
C ASN A 136 -11.72 -5.09 7.09
N HIS A 137 -10.91 -4.73 6.08
CA HIS A 137 -9.61 -5.35 5.86
C HIS A 137 -8.65 -5.10 7.04
N LYS A 138 -8.53 -3.87 7.54
CA LYS A 138 -7.69 -3.54 8.70
C LYS A 138 -8.10 -4.36 9.92
N LYS A 139 -9.40 -4.44 10.20
CA LYS A 139 -9.96 -5.24 11.31
C LYS A 139 -9.64 -6.73 11.17
N ALA A 140 -9.76 -7.29 9.96
CA ALA A 140 -9.44 -8.70 9.71
C ALA A 140 -7.95 -9.05 9.89
N LYS A 141 -7.08 -8.05 9.97
CA LYS A 141 -5.62 -8.19 10.04
C LYS A 141 -5.01 -7.57 11.30
N GLU A 142 -5.82 -7.13 12.27
CA GLU A 142 -5.34 -6.37 13.44
C GLU A 142 -4.43 -7.15 14.38
N GLU A 143 -4.51 -8.49 14.33
CA GLU A 143 -3.67 -9.38 15.15
C GLU A 143 -2.31 -9.67 14.51
N MET A 144 -2.09 -9.28 13.25
CA MET A 144 -0.84 -9.56 12.53
C MET A 144 0.21 -8.49 12.85
N HIS A 145 1.43 -8.92 13.19
CA HIS A 145 2.54 -7.99 13.50
C HIS A 145 3.08 -7.24 12.29
N GLY A 146 2.80 -7.73 11.07
CA GLY A 146 3.08 -7.00 9.84
C GLY A 146 2.07 -7.35 8.76
N VAL A 147 1.68 -6.34 7.99
CA VAL A 147 0.69 -6.44 6.93
C VAL A 147 1.18 -5.69 5.71
N ALA A 148 0.80 -6.17 4.52
CA ALA A 148 1.08 -5.50 3.27
C ALA A 148 0.60 -4.04 3.28
N SER A 149 1.32 -3.20 2.53
CA SER A 149 0.92 -1.82 2.26
C SER A 149 -0.46 -1.82 1.61
N LYS A 150 -1.25 -0.78 1.83
CA LYS A 150 -2.58 -0.65 1.22
C LYS A 150 -2.53 0.51 0.28
N VAL A 151 -2.84 0.27 -0.99
CA VAL A 151 -2.76 1.30 -2.02
C VAL A 151 -4.02 1.26 -2.87
N ILE A 152 -4.60 2.44 -3.13
CA ILE A 152 -5.75 2.56 -4.03
C ILE A 152 -5.29 3.19 -5.34
N VAL A 153 -5.65 2.56 -6.46
CA VAL A 153 -5.57 3.15 -7.78
C VAL A 153 -6.99 3.33 -8.29
N TYR A 154 -7.40 4.58 -8.49
CA TYR A 154 -8.76 4.95 -8.90
C TYR A 154 -8.72 5.50 -10.33
N PHE A 155 -9.40 4.84 -11.27
CA PHE A 155 -9.53 5.30 -12.64
C PHE A 155 -10.69 6.29 -12.77
N ASN A 156 -10.44 7.38 -13.49
CA ASN A 156 -11.46 8.34 -13.91
C ASN A 156 -11.11 8.86 -15.30
N LEU A 157 -11.67 8.21 -16.33
CA LEU A 157 -11.40 8.48 -17.74
C LEU A 157 -12.49 9.30 -18.41
N ARG A 158 -13.59 9.56 -17.71
CA ARG A 158 -14.68 10.38 -18.21
C ARG A 158 -14.20 11.76 -18.64
N LYS A 159 -14.90 12.34 -19.61
CA LYS A 159 -14.68 13.73 -20.02
C LYS A 159 -15.19 14.69 -18.93
N PRO A 160 -14.62 15.90 -18.81
CA PRO A 160 -15.12 16.91 -17.90
C PRO A 160 -16.59 17.21 -18.24
N THR A 161 -17.51 16.89 -17.33
CA THR A 161 -18.90 17.33 -17.44
C THR A 161 -19.00 18.71 -16.81
N GLY A 162 -19.30 19.74 -17.60
CA GLY A 162 -19.38 21.14 -17.15
C GLY A 162 -20.51 21.47 -16.16
N SER A 163 -21.09 20.48 -15.47
CA SER A 163 -22.25 20.66 -14.58
C SER A 163 -22.29 19.65 -13.43
N GLY A 164 -21.23 19.59 -12.62
CA GLY A 164 -21.35 19.04 -11.28
C GLY A 164 -22.14 20.01 -10.40
N SER A 165 -23.25 19.57 -9.78
CA SER A 165 -23.94 20.43 -8.81
C SER A 165 -23.03 20.69 -7.61
N GLN A 166 -23.00 21.93 -7.09
CA GLN A 166 -22.17 22.27 -5.92
C GLN A 166 -22.41 21.34 -4.72
N ALA A 167 -23.65 20.84 -4.56
CA ALA A 167 -24.02 19.89 -3.53
C ALA A 167 -23.34 18.52 -3.68
N GLN A 168 -23.25 17.98 -4.90
CA GLN A 168 -22.54 16.72 -5.17
C GLN A 168 -21.04 16.85 -4.91
N ASN A 169 -20.43 17.97 -5.33
CA ASN A 169 -19.01 18.23 -5.09
C ASN A 169 -18.69 18.31 -3.59
N ARG A 170 -19.59 18.92 -2.79
CA ARG A 170 -19.44 18.98 -1.33
C ARG A 170 -19.50 17.59 -0.70
N GLN A 171 -20.48 16.76 -1.07
CA GLN A 171 -20.61 15.41 -0.52
C GLN A 171 -19.42 14.51 -0.86
N LEU A 172 -18.89 14.63 -2.09
CA LEU A 172 -17.68 13.94 -2.49
C LEU A 172 -16.46 14.40 -1.68
N SER A 173 -16.28 15.72 -1.53
CA SER A 173 -15.18 16.28 -0.73
C SER A 173 -15.24 15.81 0.73
N GLU A 174 -16.45 15.73 1.31
CA GLU A 174 -16.68 15.18 2.65
C GLU A 174 -16.31 13.67 2.73
N ALA A 175 -16.68 12.87 1.73
CA ALA A 175 -16.33 11.45 1.67
C ALA A 175 -14.81 11.23 1.56
N LEU A 176 -14.13 11.98 0.67
CA LEU A 176 -12.67 11.94 0.52
C LEU A 176 -11.94 12.41 1.78
N SER A 177 -12.43 13.49 2.40
CA SER A 177 -11.86 14.00 3.66
C SER A 177 -12.00 12.98 4.78
N ARG A 178 -13.17 12.32 4.89
CA ARG A 178 -13.38 11.25 5.86
C ARG A 178 -12.45 10.07 5.62
N PHE A 179 -12.29 9.64 4.37
CA PHE A 179 -11.36 8.57 4.00
C PHE A 179 -9.94 8.92 4.44
N ARG A 180 -9.46 10.11 4.08
CA ARG A 180 -8.11 10.58 4.43
C ARG A 180 -7.86 10.65 5.94
N VAL A 181 -8.86 11.04 6.73
CA VAL A 181 -8.74 11.07 8.20
C VAL A 181 -8.75 9.66 8.79
N THR A 182 -9.56 8.75 8.25
CA THR A 182 -9.72 7.38 8.77
C THR A 182 -8.57 6.45 8.34
N HIS A 183 -7.98 6.72 7.17
CA HIS A 183 -7.00 5.88 6.50
C HIS A 183 -5.84 6.74 5.97
N SER A 184 -5.21 7.52 6.86
CA SER A 184 -4.10 8.42 6.52
C SER A 184 -2.87 7.70 5.95
N ASP A 185 -2.74 6.40 6.21
CA ASP A 185 -1.72 5.48 5.73
C ASP A 185 -2.01 4.90 4.32
N VAL A 186 -3.19 5.15 3.75
CA VAL A 186 -3.63 4.56 2.47
C VAL A 186 -3.68 5.62 1.38
N PRO A 187 -2.64 5.73 0.53
CA PRO A 187 -2.65 6.68 -0.58
C PRO A 187 -3.63 6.27 -1.67
N ILE A 188 -4.26 7.27 -2.28
CA ILE A 188 -5.12 7.13 -3.46
C ILE A 188 -4.41 7.78 -4.65
N PHE A 189 -4.03 6.98 -5.63
CA PHE A 189 -3.53 7.44 -6.93
C PHE A 189 -4.69 7.48 -7.92
N ALA A 190 -5.10 8.68 -8.32
CA ALA A 190 -6.17 8.86 -9.29
C ALA A 190 -5.58 8.96 -10.70
N VAL A 191 -5.95 8.03 -11.58
CA VAL A 191 -5.45 7.92 -12.96
C VAL A 191 -6.52 8.40 -13.93
N GLY A 192 -6.22 9.44 -14.71
CA GLY A 192 -7.25 10.07 -15.51
C GLY A 192 -6.85 11.37 -16.19
N LEU A 193 -7.86 12.09 -16.68
CA LEU A 193 -7.70 13.42 -17.25
C LEU A 193 -7.44 14.43 -16.15
N LYS A 194 -6.35 15.20 -16.27
CA LYS A 194 -5.90 16.15 -15.25
C LYS A 194 -7.00 17.12 -14.83
N GLU A 195 -7.70 17.74 -15.77
CA GLU A 195 -8.77 18.70 -15.48
C GLU A 195 -9.91 18.07 -14.66
N THR A 196 -10.29 16.83 -14.98
CA THR A 196 -11.37 16.13 -14.26
C THR A 196 -10.92 15.72 -12.86
N LEU A 197 -9.68 15.24 -12.73
CA LEU A 197 -9.11 14.84 -11.45
C LEU A 197 -8.83 16.03 -10.53
N ASP A 198 -8.34 17.15 -11.08
CA ASP A 198 -8.10 18.38 -10.32
C ASP A 198 -9.43 18.93 -9.79
N ALA A 199 -10.50 18.87 -10.57
CA ALA A 199 -11.85 19.23 -10.12
C ALA A 199 -12.38 18.29 -9.02
N LEU A 200 -12.15 16.97 -9.14
CA LEU A 200 -12.51 15.99 -8.11
C LEU A 200 -11.73 16.17 -6.80
N ASN A 201 -10.48 16.62 -6.90
CA ASN A 201 -9.59 16.83 -5.76
C ASN A 201 -9.77 18.22 -5.11
N ALA A 202 -10.58 19.09 -5.72
CA ALA A 202 -10.84 20.44 -5.25
C ALA A 202 -11.50 20.42 -3.85
N GLY A 203 -10.72 20.76 -2.83
CA GLY A 203 -11.20 20.91 -1.45
C GLY A 203 -10.86 19.76 -0.48
N SER A 204 -10.40 18.60 -0.97
CA SER A 204 -9.97 17.48 -0.09
C SER A 204 -8.46 17.25 -0.12
N ALA A 205 -7.80 17.54 -1.26
CA ALA A 205 -6.40 17.24 -1.52
C ALA A 205 -6.02 15.79 -1.11
N ALA A 206 -6.96 14.86 -1.25
CA ALA A 206 -6.82 13.47 -0.83
C ALA A 206 -6.25 12.58 -1.94
N LEU A 207 -6.34 13.03 -3.19
CA LEU A 207 -5.91 12.27 -4.37
C LEU A 207 -4.53 12.72 -4.83
N THR A 208 -3.66 11.75 -5.15
CA THR A 208 -2.45 11.99 -5.92
C THR A 208 -2.78 11.81 -7.40
N VAL A 209 -2.74 12.89 -8.18
CA VAL A 209 -3.10 12.90 -9.60
C VAL A 209 -2.01 12.24 -10.44
N VAL A 210 -2.41 11.28 -11.27
CA VAL A 210 -1.61 10.65 -12.33
C VAL A 210 -2.25 11.05 -13.65
N ASP A 211 -1.69 12.09 -14.25
CA ASP A 211 -2.19 12.68 -15.48
C ASP A 211 -1.86 11.79 -16.69
N ILE A 212 -2.90 11.33 -17.38
CA ILE A 212 -2.77 10.59 -18.63
C ILE A 212 -3.42 11.33 -19.81
N SER A 213 -3.63 12.64 -19.70
CA SER A 213 -4.30 13.45 -20.73
C SER A 213 -3.60 13.32 -22.09
N GLN A 214 -2.27 13.27 -22.08
CA GLN A 214 -1.45 13.05 -23.28
C GLN A 214 -1.74 11.70 -23.98
N LEU A 215 -2.11 10.67 -23.21
CA LEU A 215 -2.45 9.35 -23.74
C LEU A 215 -3.83 9.33 -24.39
N THR A 216 -4.76 10.18 -23.96
CA THR A 216 -6.13 10.20 -24.51
C THR A 216 -6.24 10.80 -25.92
N GLN A 217 -5.23 11.55 -26.37
CA GLN A 217 -5.15 12.03 -27.75
C GLN A 217 -4.67 10.93 -28.71
N LEU A 218 -3.79 10.04 -28.24
CA LEU A 218 -3.26 8.90 -29.00
C LEU A 218 -4.30 7.80 -29.21
N VAL A 219 -5.23 7.74 -28.27
CA VAL A 219 -6.43 6.89 -28.22
C VAL A 219 -7.44 7.23 -29.34
N GLN A 220 -7.26 8.34 -30.07
CA GLN A 220 -8.07 8.74 -31.22
C GLN A 220 -7.43 8.40 -32.59
N GLN A 221 -6.23 7.83 -32.61
CA GLN A 221 -5.52 7.46 -33.85
C GLN A 221 -5.80 6.00 -34.22
N GLU A 222 -6.16 5.74 -35.49
CA GLU A 222 -6.24 4.38 -36.05
C GLU A 222 -5.01 4.07 -36.93
N PRO A 223 -4.31 2.94 -36.70
CA PRO A 223 -4.55 1.94 -35.67
C PRO A 223 -4.15 2.44 -34.27
N LEU A 224 -4.86 1.96 -33.24
CA LEU A 224 -4.58 2.29 -31.84
C LEU A 224 -3.14 1.88 -31.48
N ASP A 225 -2.23 2.86 -31.36
CA ASP A 225 -0.87 2.62 -30.89
C ASP A 225 -0.81 2.71 -29.36
N LEU A 226 -0.56 1.57 -28.73
CA LEU A 226 -0.46 1.41 -27.28
C LEU A 226 0.99 1.44 -26.76
N LYS A 227 1.99 1.58 -27.65
CA LYS A 227 3.40 1.75 -27.24
C LYS A 227 3.59 2.93 -26.29
N PRO A 228 2.99 4.11 -26.53
CA PRO A 228 3.17 5.26 -25.63
C PRO A 228 2.68 5.01 -24.20
N VAL A 229 1.66 4.15 -24.02
CA VAL A 229 1.17 3.77 -22.67
C VAL A 229 2.25 3.02 -21.89
N LYS A 230 2.97 2.10 -22.55
CA LYS A 230 4.03 1.30 -21.91
C LYS A 230 5.27 2.14 -21.58
N GLU A 231 5.50 3.19 -22.35
CA GLU A 231 6.67 4.05 -22.20
C GLU A 231 6.43 5.27 -21.30
N ASN A 232 5.16 5.56 -20.98
CA ASN A 232 4.74 6.73 -20.21
C ASN A 232 5.43 6.81 -18.84
N ASN A 233 6.04 7.96 -18.56
CA ASN A 233 6.85 8.19 -17.37
C ASN A 233 5.99 8.33 -16.11
N GLU A 234 4.78 8.88 -16.21
CA GLU A 234 3.84 9.04 -15.12
C GLU A 234 3.37 7.66 -14.61
N LEU A 235 3.11 6.71 -15.51
CA LEU A 235 2.74 5.34 -15.19
C LEU A 235 3.92 4.54 -14.60
N LYS A 236 5.13 4.70 -15.16
CA LYS A 236 6.35 4.12 -14.55
C LYS A 236 6.60 4.69 -13.15
N SER A 237 6.41 5.99 -12.97
CA SER A 237 6.50 6.67 -11.67
C SER A 237 5.44 6.16 -10.70
N LEU A 238 4.20 5.95 -11.17
CA LEU A 238 3.12 5.37 -10.37
C LEU A 238 3.50 4.00 -9.82
N VAL A 239 4.05 3.10 -10.65
CA VAL A 239 4.51 1.78 -10.19
C VAL A 239 5.56 1.91 -9.09
N LYS A 240 6.56 2.79 -9.27
CA LYS A 240 7.58 3.07 -8.25
C LYS A 240 6.93 3.55 -6.94
N LYS A 241 6.00 4.52 -7.04
CA LYS A 241 5.28 5.09 -5.89
C LYS A 241 4.42 4.07 -5.16
N ILE A 242 3.72 3.19 -5.88
CA ILE A 242 2.92 2.10 -5.29
C ILE A 242 3.83 1.20 -4.44
N CYS A 243 4.96 0.77 -4.99
CA CYS A 243 5.89 -0.10 -4.25
C CYS A 243 6.57 0.61 -3.07
N GLN A 244 6.76 1.93 -3.16
CA GLN A 244 7.36 2.74 -2.10
C GLN A 244 6.43 2.99 -0.92
N VAL A 245 5.13 2.68 -1.01
CA VAL A 245 4.22 2.76 0.14
C VAL A 245 4.64 1.70 1.16
N PRO A 246 4.99 2.10 2.40
CA PRO A 246 5.45 1.13 3.39
C PRO A 246 4.37 0.11 3.76
N ALA A 247 4.79 -1.13 3.92
CA ALA A 247 4.01 -2.15 4.62
C ALA A 247 3.93 -1.78 6.11
N ALA A 248 2.82 -2.10 6.76
CA ALA A 248 2.55 -1.65 8.12
C ALA A 248 2.95 -2.71 9.14
N LEU A 249 3.74 -2.30 10.12
CA LEU A 249 4.03 -3.04 11.33
C LEU A 249 3.01 -2.65 12.40
N GLN A 250 2.51 -3.65 13.13
CA GLN A 250 1.44 -3.44 14.10
C GLN A 250 1.79 -4.05 15.45
N TYR A 251 1.35 -3.37 16.50
CA TYR A 251 1.48 -3.87 17.86
C TYR A 251 0.22 -3.59 18.67
N LYS A 252 -0.78 -4.47 18.54
CA LYS A 252 -2.10 -4.33 19.19
C LYS A 252 -2.01 -4.16 20.71
N ASN A 253 -1.06 -4.85 21.36
CA ASN A 253 -0.92 -4.79 22.82
C ASN A 253 -0.46 -3.42 23.35
N SER A 254 0.10 -2.54 22.49
CA SER A 254 0.39 -1.14 22.85
C SER A 254 -0.85 -0.34 23.24
N MET A 255 -2.02 -0.77 22.80
CA MET A 255 -3.31 -0.11 23.05
C MET A 255 -4.09 -0.77 24.20
N SER A 256 -3.62 -1.89 24.76
CA SER A 256 -4.31 -2.58 25.85
C SER A 256 -4.26 -1.79 27.16
N ARG A 257 -5.38 -1.75 27.88
CA ARG A 257 -5.46 -1.17 29.24
C ARG A 257 -4.87 -2.08 30.31
N ASP A 258 -4.73 -3.37 30.02
CA ASP A 258 -4.14 -4.33 30.95
C ASP A 258 -2.62 -4.25 30.88
N SER A 259 -2.01 -3.77 31.96
CA SER A 259 -0.56 -3.64 32.08
C SER A 259 0.16 -5.00 32.05
N ARG A 260 -0.53 -6.12 32.32
CA ARG A 260 0.03 -7.47 32.21
C ARG A 260 0.19 -7.89 30.75
N LEU A 261 -0.76 -7.53 29.89
CA LEU A 261 -0.68 -7.75 28.44
C LEU A 261 0.34 -6.84 27.73
N ARG A 262 0.80 -5.77 28.40
CA ARG A 262 1.90 -4.91 27.92
C ARG A 262 3.27 -5.51 28.17
N SER A 263 3.34 -6.49 29.05
CA SER A 263 4.55 -7.09 29.59
C SER A 263 4.55 -8.57 29.21
N GLU A 264 4.86 -8.91 27.96
CA GLU A 264 5.44 -10.23 27.64
C GLU A 264 5.89 -10.34 26.18
N SER A 265 7.10 -10.87 26.00
CA SER A 265 7.75 -11.33 24.75
C SER A 265 7.44 -10.56 23.47
N GLN A 266 8.26 -9.54 23.20
CA GLN A 266 8.61 -8.96 21.90
C GLN A 266 7.71 -9.42 20.75
N ALA A 267 6.67 -8.63 20.42
CA ALA A 267 5.95 -8.79 19.15
C ALA A 267 7.00 -8.83 18.03
N THR A 268 7.22 -10.03 17.51
CA THR A 268 8.28 -10.31 16.56
C THR A 268 7.60 -10.45 15.23
N PHE A 269 7.89 -9.49 14.35
CA PHE A 269 7.55 -9.64 12.96
C PHE A 269 8.67 -10.40 12.26
N GLU A 270 8.31 -11.39 11.45
CA GLU A 270 9.23 -12.13 10.58
C GLU A 270 8.92 -11.78 9.12
N GLY A 271 9.94 -11.34 8.39
CA GLY A 271 9.84 -10.97 6.98
C GLY A 271 10.98 -11.58 6.16
N PHE A 272 10.86 -11.48 4.83
CA PHE A 272 11.80 -12.06 3.88
C PHE A 272 12.08 -11.04 2.79
N VAL A 273 13.35 -10.72 2.54
CA VAL A 273 13.77 -9.76 1.50
C VAL A 273 14.67 -10.43 0.46
N THR A 274 14.41 -10.21 -0.82
CA THR A 274 15.24 -10.72 -1.91
C THR A 274 16.58 -9.97 -1.91
N PRO A 275 17.72 -10.65 -2.12
CA PRO A 275 19.01 -9.97 -2.29
C PRO A 275 18.95 -8.86 -3.33
N ARG A 276 19.63 -7.74 -3.05
CA ARG A 276 19.67 -6.50 -3.85
C ARG A 276 18.34 -5.79 -4.04
N THR A 277 17.30 -6.15 -3.29
CA THR A 277 16.01 -5.46 -3.35
C THR A 277 15.71 -4.74 -2.04
N VAL A 278 14.72 -3.84 -2.07
CA VAL A 278 14.27 -3.09 -0.89
C VAL A 278 12.79 -3.32 -0.57
N GLN A 279 12.51 -3.41 0.73
CA GLN A 279 11.16 -3.33 1.28
C GLN A 279 11.06 -2.15 2.23
N TYR A 280 9.92 -1.47 2.20
CA TYR A 280 9.63 -0.38 3.13
C TYR A 280 8.64 -0.84 4.19
N TRP A 281 8.97 -0.57 5.46
CA TRP A 281 8.15 -0.95 6.61
C TRP A 281 7.94 0.26 7.52
N SER A 282 6.76 0.41 8.10
CA SER A 282 6.48 1.51 9.03
C SER A 282 5.64 1.12 10.23
N TYR A 283 5.89 1.79 11.36
CA TYR A 283 4.95 1.83 12.48
C TYR A 283 4.15 3.13 12.41
N ASP A 284 2.83 3.04 12.53
CA ASP A 284 2.00 4.22 12.74
C ASP A 284 2.24 4.81 14.15
N THR A 285 2.18 6.14 14.23
CA THR A 285 2.25 6.94 15.45
C THR A 285 1.33 6.45 16.57
N GLU A 286 0.19 5.85 16.25
CA GLU A 286 -0.74 5.34 17.26
C GLU A 286 -0.12 4.26 18.17
N PHE A 287 0.86 3.50 17.67
CA PHE A 287 1.49 2.40 18.40
C PHE A 287 2.59 2.87 19.38
N TYR A 288 3.21 4.03 19.15
CA TYR A 288 4.35 4.49 19.95
C TYR A 288 4.25 5.94 20.45
N SER A 289 3.15 6.64 20.20
CA SER A 289 3.03 8.06 20.54
C SER A 289 3.12 8.39 22.03
N ALA A 290 2.98 7.41 22.92
CA ALA A 290 3.17 7.57 24.36
C ALA A 290 4.54 7.07 24.84
N SER A 291 5.40 6.55 23.96
CA SER A 291 6.73 6.07 24.31
C SER A 291 7.65 7.17 24.79
N SER A 292 8.40 6.91 25.86
CA SER A 292 9.47 7.81 26.34
C SER A 292 10.84 7.41 25.80
N TYR A 293 11.10 6.10 25.74
CA TYR A 293 12.28 5.50 25.13
C TYR A 293 11.79 4.32 24.32
N LEU A 294 12.10 4.32 23.03
CA LEU A 294 11.72 3.28 22.09
C LEU A 294 12.96 2.81 21.36
N GLN A 295 13.15 1.49 21.29
CA GLN A 295 14.14 0.88 20.42
C GLN A 295 13.44 0.00 19.40
N ILE A 296 13.76 0.16 18.12
CA ILE A 296 13.38 -0.77 17.06
C ILE A 296 14.62 -1.53 16.64
N LYS A 297 14.55 -2.87 16.64
CA LYS A 297 15.68 -3.75 16.38
C LYS A 297 15.38 -4.67 15.21
N PHE A 298 16.28 -4.70 14.24
CA PHE A 298 16.24 -5.57 13.07
C PHE A 298 17.32 -6.64 13.23
N THR A 299 16.97 -7.91 13.09
CA THR A 299 17.91 -9.04 13.18
C THR A 299 17.87 -9.83 11.90
N ALA A 300 19.02 -10.06 11.27
CA ALA A 300 19.13 -10.85 10.05
C ALA A 300 19.25 -12.35 10.35
N GLY A 301 18.82 -13.18 9.40
CA GLY A 301 19.10 -14.61 9.39
C GLY A 301 20.59 -14.92 9.34
N ASN A 302 20.97 -16.13 9.74
CA ASN A 302 22.38 -16.54 9.73
C ASN A 302 22.96 -16.51 8.31
N GLY A 303 24.11 -15.87 8.14
CA GLY A 303 24.84 -15.86 6.86
C GLY A 303 24.20 -15.04 5.74
N SER A 304 23.18 -14.23 6.03
CA SER A 304 22.46 -13.45 5.02
C SER A 304 22.20 -12.03 5.53
N PRO A 305 23.11 -11.08 5.27
CA PRO A 305 23.01 -9.75 5.86
C PRO A 305 21.89 -8.90 5.22
N VAL A 306 21.38 -7.95 6.00
CA VAL A 306 20.50 -6.87 5.54
C VAL A 306 21.11 -5.51 5.90
N ARG A 307 20.85 -4.52 5.04
CA ARG A 307 21.10 -3.11 5.33
C ARG A 307 19.76 -2.45 5.65
N VAL A 308 19.67 -1.81 6.81
CA VAL A 308 18.46 -1.11 7.25
C VAL A 308 18.72 0.38 7.32
N CYS A 309 17.87 1.18 6.69
CA CYS A 309 17.95 2.64 6.70
C CYS A 309 16.73 3.26 7.39
N ASP A 310 16.96 4.19 8.30
CA ASP A 310 15.89 5.01 8.89
C ASP A 310 15.47 6.14 7.92
N LEU A 311 14.20 6.12 7.55
CA LEU A 311 13.52 7.07 6.67
C LEU A 311 12.44 7.88 7.41
N THR A 312 12.41 7.82 8.74
CA THR A 312 11.45 8.55 9.57
C THR A 312 11.43 10.04 9.23
N GLY A 313 10.23 10.58 8.97
CA GLY A 313 10.02 11.99 8.65
C GLY A 313 10.56 12.43 7.28
N ARG A 314 10.94 11.49 6.40
CA ARG A 314 11.49 11.78 5.07
C ARG A 314 10.59 11.23 3.96
N VAL A 315 10.66 11.86 2.80
CA VAL A 315 10.00 11.36 1.57
C VAL A 315 10.75 10.11 1.08
N ILE A 316 9.99 9.06 0.77
CA ILE A 316 10.50 7.83 0.18
C ILE A 316 10.53 8.01 -1.34
N ASP A 317 11.71 8.30 -1.87
CA ASP A 317 11.96 8.52 -3.31
C ASP A 317 12.71 7.34 -3.96
N GLY A 318 13.13 6.37 -3.16
CA GLY A 318 13.92 5.21 -3.56
C GLY A 318 15.42 5.42 -3.40
N ASN A 319 15.86 6.66 -3.11
CA ASN A 319 17.26 6.98 -2.93
C ASN A 319 17.64 6.94 -1.44
N LEU A 320 18.53 5.99 -1.14
CA LEU A 320 19.03 5.72 0.20
C LEU A 320 20.36 6.43 0.50
N ALA A 321 20.89 7.22 -0.43
CA ALA A 321 22.09 8.02 -0.21
C ALA A 321 21.85 9.08 0.88
N GLY A 322 22.83 9.22 1.78
CA GLY A 322 22.76 10.17 2.90
C GLY A 322 21.70 9.85 3.95
N ARG A 323 21.08 8.65 3.91
CA ARG A 323 20.18 8.15 4.96
C ARG A 323 20.99 7.48 6.07
N MET A 324 20.42 7.44 7.27
CA MET A 324 21.05 6.74 8.40
C MET A 324 20.85 5.24 8.22
N CYS A 325 21.87 4.56 7.70
CA CYS A 325 21.83 3.14 7.41
C CYS A 325 22.83 2.36 8.25
N TYR A 326 22.42 1.20 8.73
CA TYR A 326 23.28 0.23 9.40
C TYR A 326 23.15 -1.12 8.70
N GLU A 327 24.22 -1.90 8.70
CA GLU A 327 24.29 -3.20 8.04
C GLU A 327 24.57 -4.28 9.08
N THR A 328 23.79 -5.36 9.02
CA THR A 328 24.09 -6.56 9.80
C THR A 328 25.25 -7.31 9.16
N SER A 329 25.98 -8.09 9.93
CA SER A 329 27.03 -8.98 9.43
C SER A 329 27.06 -10.27 10.26
N ASN A 330 27.95 -11.19 9.91
CA ASN A 330 28.19 -12.41 10.71
C ASN A 330 28.60 -12.09 12.16
N GLN A 331 29.19 -10.91 12.41
CA GLN A 331 29.59 -10.45 13.75
C GLN A 331 28.50 -9.59 14.41
N MET A 332 27.76 -8.81 13.62
CA MET A 332 26.68 -7.94 14.08
C MET A 332 25.34 -8.42 13.53
N LYS A 333 24.72 -9.39 14.20
CA LYS A 333 23.46 -9.99 13.70
C LYS A 333 22.26 -9.05 13.73
N ALA A 334 22.34 -7.95 14.49
CA ALA A 334 21.24 -7.03 14.65
C ALA A 334 21.68 -5.56 14.64
N VAL A 335 20.81 -4.72 14.09
CA VAL A 335 20.93 -3.25 14.09
C VAL A 335 19.73 -2.65 14.82
N SER A 336 19.97 -1.59 15.60
CA SER A 336 18.95 -0.97 16.45
C SER A 336 18.87 0.54 16.22
N PHE A 337 17.65 1.05 16.21
CA PHE A 337 17.33 2.48 16.10
C PHE A 337 16.63 2.93 17.38
N ASN A 338 17.16 3.97 18.03
CA ASN A 338 16.66 4.46 19.32
C ASN A 338 15.96 5.81 19.14
N TYR A 339 14.76 5.93 19.69
CA TYR A 339 13.95 7.14 19.69
C TYR A 339 13.65 7.56 21.12
N THR A 340 14.01 8.79 21.47
CA THR A 340 13.67 9.40 22.76
C THR A 340 12.51 10.34 22.56
N ARG A 341 11.39 10.11 23.27
CA ARG A 341 10.15 10.89 23.18
C ARG A 341 9.76 11.19 21.72
N PRO A 342 9.53 10.15 20.89
CA PRO A 342 9.30 10.31 19.45
C PRO A 342 8.16 11.28 19.13
N CYS A 343 7.17 11.41 20.02
CA CYS A 343 6.03 12.31 19.87
C CYS A 343 5.92 13.24 21.08
N LYS A 344 5.88 14.56 20.84
CA LYS A 344 5.84 15.58 21.91
C LYS A 344 4.45 15.78 22.52
N ARG A 345 3.40 15.67 21.72
CA ARG A 345 2.00 15.98 22.05
C ARG A 345 1.03 14.97 21.41
N GLY A 346 1.28 13.68 21.62
CA GLY A 346 0.46 12.59 21.06
C GLY A 346 0.73 12.29 19.58
N PRO A 347 -0.08 11.41 18.94
CA PRO A 347 0.22 10.83 17.63
C PRO A 347 0.35 11.87 16.51
N ASN A 348 -0.43 12.95 16.57
CA ASN A 348 -0.39 14.02 15.55
C ASN A 348 0.85 14.93 15.62
N SER A 349 1.74 14.73 16.60
CA SER A 349 2.91 15.60 16.84
C SER A 349 4.22 15.08 16.26
N CYS A 350 4.18 13.96 15.56
CA CYS A 350 5.32 13.23 15.03
C CYS A 350 4.96 12.53 13.71
N SER A 351 5.97 12.12 12.96
CA SER A 351 5.82 11.26 11.77
C SER A 351 5.88 9.80 12.16
N ALA A 352 5.25 8.93 11.36
CA ALA A 352 5.46 7.49 11.37
C ALA A 352 6.96 7.12 11.36
N LEU A 353 7.33 6.06 12.08
CA LEU A 353 8.68 5.48 12.00
C LEU A 353 8.75 4.62 10.75
N THR A 354 9.66 4.94 9.84
CA THR A 354 9.72 4.30 8.52
C THR A 354 11.12 3.79 8.27
N PHE A 355 11.23 2.56 7.79
CA PHE A 355 12.50 1.88 7.55
C PHE A 355 12.53 1.30 6.15
N ALA A 356 13.70 1.35 5.50
CA ALA A 356 14.00 0.56 4.32
C ALA A 356 14.87 -0.63 4.72
N VAL A 357 14.43 -1.84 4.39
CA VAL A 357 15.19 -3.09 4.59
C VAL A 357 15.69 -3.54 3.22
N VAL A 358 17.00 -3.55 3.04
CA VAL A 358 17.68 -3.93 1.79
C VAL A 358 18.38 -5.26 1.98
N GLY A 359 18.06 -6.25 1.13
CA GLY A 359 18.76 -7.52 1.11
C GLY A 359 20.16 -7.35 0.53
N LYS A 360 21.20 -7.83 1.23
CA LYS A 360 22.58 -7.74 0.76
C LYS A 360 23.05 -9.03 0.12
N ASP A 361 23.95 -8.87 -0.85
CA ASP A 361 24.43 -9.96 -1.70
C ASP A 361 25.84 -10.36 -1.23
N ASP A 362 25.94 -10.84 0.02
CA ASP A 362 27.22 -11.19 0.63
C ASP A 362 27.25 -12.68 1.00
N ALA A 363 27.66 -13.48 0.03
CA ALA A 363 28.46 -14.67 0.30
C ALA A 363 29.45 -14.92 -0.85
N PRO A 364 30.68 -14.41 -0.79
CA PRO A 364 31.79 -15.12 -1.40
C PRO A 364 31.96 -16.42 -0.62
N GLY A 365 31.31 -17.50 -1.08
CA GLY A 365 31.59 -18.86 -0.61
C GLY A 365 30.45 -19.72 -0.08
N GLN A 366 29.18 -19.32 -0.18
CA GLN A 366 28.08 -20.24 0.11
C GLN A 366 27.08 -20.28 -1.05
N GLN A 367 27.33 -21.20 -1.98
CA GLN A 367 26.22 -21.99 -2.51
C GLN A 367 25.55 -22.60 -1.28
N GLN A 368 24.42 -22.06 -0.86
CA GLN A 368 23.53 -22.78 0.06
C GLN A 368 23.32 -24.16 -0.57
N SER A 369 23.82 -25.18 0.13
CA SER A 369 23.54 -26.57 -0.20
C SER A 369 22.03 -26.68 -0.30
N MET A 370 21.50 -27.04 -1.48
CA MET A 370 20.06 -27.25 -1.72
C MET A 370 19.47 -28.45 -0.92
N THR A 371 20.09 -28.82 0.19
CA THR A 371 19.74 -30.02 0.97
C THR A 371 18.85 -29.75 2.17
N ASP A 372 18.69 -28.49 2.61
CA ASP A 372 17.68 -28.11 3.59
C ASP A 372 16.83 -26.97 3.01
N VAL A 373 15.94 -27.30 2.06
CA VAL A 373 14.84 -26.40 1.70
C VAL A 373 13.87 -26.41 2.88
N GLU A 374 14.17 -25.61 3.91
CA GLU A 374 13.15 -25.21 4.88
C GLU A 374 11.96 -24.69 4.08
N SER A 375 10.78 -25.24 4.35
CA SER A 375 9.56 -24.87 3.63
C SER A 375 9.36 -23.36 3.70
N CYS A 376 9.42 -22.70 2.56
CA CYS A 376 9.12 -21.28 2.40
C CYS A 376 7.65 -21.05 2.79
N THR A 377 7.42 -20.59 4.03
CA THR A 377 6.09 -20.35 4.60
C THR A 377 5.88 -18.86 4.91
N GLY A 378 4.62 -18.43 5.02
CA GLY A 378 4.30 -17.05 5.39
C GLY A 378 4.56 -16.07 4.24
N MET A 379 5.38 -15.04 4.49
CA MET A 379 5.72 -14.01 3.49
C MET A 379 6.91 -14.38 2.58
N CYS A 380 7.47 -15.56 2.76
CA CYS A 380 8.51 -16.08 1.89
C CYS A 380 7.94 -16.38 0.49
N ARG A 381 8.55 -15.80 -0.54
CA ARG A 381 8.26 -16.02 -1.96
C ARG A 381 9.15 -17.10 -2.58
N ASN A 382 10.39 -17.18 -2.12
CA ASN A 382 11.33 -18.21 -2.55
C ASN A 382 12.43 -18.43 -1.51
N PRO A 383 13.09 -19.61 -1.50
CA PRO A 383 14.11 -19.94 -0.51
C PRO A 383 15.38 -19.09 -0.55
N GLN A 384 15.61 -18.32 -1.63
CA GLN A 384 16.79 -17.45 -1.75
C GLN A 384 16.60 -16.10 -1.04
N GLN A 385 15.40 -15.82 -0.53
CA GLN A 385 15.16 -14.61 0.23
C GLN A 385 15.80 -14.68 1.61
N ILE A 386 16.28 -13.53 2.07
CA ILE A 386 16.93 -13.35 3.35
C ILE A 386 15.86 -13.18 4.43
N PRO A 387 15.73 -14.10 5.39
CA PRO A 387 14.85 -13.90 6.52
C PRO A 387 15.39 -12.80 7.42
N PHE A 388 14.49 -11.97 7.96
CA PHE A 388 14.80 -10.97 8.97
C PHE A 388 13.66 -10.87 9.98
N THR A 389 13.98 -10.43 11.19
CA THR A 389 12.99 -10.16 12.23
C THR A 389 13.04 -8.72 12.68
N ILE A 390 11.87 -8.16 13.00
CA ILE A 390 11.73 -6.84 13.59
C ILE A 390 11.11 -7.01 14.98
N THR A 391 11.80 -6.47 15.97
CA THR A 391 11.35 -6.42 17.37
C THR A 391 11.43 -5.00 17.89
N HIS A 392 10.75 -4.73 19.00
CA HIS A 392 10.81 -3.43 19.65
C HIS A 392 10.91 -3.55 21.17
N ASP A 393 11.44 -2.51 21.79
CA ASP A 393 11.43 -2.30 23.24
C ASP A 393 10.89 -0.90 23.57
N GLY A 394 10.08 -0.79 24.63
CA GLY A 394 9.52 0.48 25.08
C GLY A 394 8.42 1.09 24.19
N MET A 395 7.68 0.27 23.44
CA MET A 395 6.56 0.72 22.58
C MET A 395 5.26 0.92 23.38
N TYR A 396 4.70 2.14 23.38
CA TYR A 396 3.47 2.52 24.10
C TYR A 396 2.56 3.40 23.24
N GLY A 397 1.29 3.01 23.11
CA GLY A 397 0.33 3.66 22.23
C GLY A 397 -0.48 4.80 22.84
N ALA A 398 -1.21 5.54 21.99
CA ALA A 398 -2.03 6.69 22.38
C ALA A 398 -3.17 6.34 23.36
N GLY A 399 -3.63 5.09 23.37
CA GLY A 399 -4.70 4.59 24.24
C GLY A 399 -4.41 4.70 25.75
N VAL A 400 -3.16 5.00 26.13
CA VAL A 400 -2.75 5.26 27.51
C VAL A 400 -3.11 6.68 27.96
N LEU A 401 -3.13 7.67 27.06
CA LEU A 401 -3.40 9.08 27.40
C LEU A 401 -4.91 9.42 27.42
N SER A 402 -5.74 8.69 26.66
CA SER A 402 -7.20 8.89 26.66
C SER A 402 -7.87 8.48 27.99
N ALA A 403 -7.20 7.68 28.82
CA ALA A 403 -7.64 7.38 30.18
C ALA A 403 -7.35 8.53 31.17
N VAL A 404 -6.32 9.34 30.91
CA VAL A 404 -5.94 10.48 31.77
C VAL A 404 -6.78 11.73 31.46
N PHE A 405 -7.21 11.88 30.20
CA PHE A 405 -8.08 12.98 29.74
C PHE A 405 -9.48 12.49 29.33
N SER A 406 -10.04 11.50 30.04
CA SER A 406 -11.45 11.17 29.86
C SER A 406 -12.32 12.37 30.28
N PRO A 407 -13.36 12.75 29.52
CA PRO A 407 -14.35 13.74 29.95
C PRO A 407 -14.90 13.44 31.34
N LEU A 408 -14.98 12.15 31.72
CA LEU A 408 -15.37 11.70 33.06
C LEU A 408 -14.35 12.11 34.14
N MET A 409 -13.05 12.00 33.86
CA MET A 409 -11.99 12.42 34.79
C MET A 409 -11.93 13.94 34.91
N LEU A 410 -12.18 14.68 33.82
CA LEU A 410 -12.37 16.14 33.84
C LEU A 410 -13.60 16.54 34.66
N LEU A 411 -14.71 15.80 34.55
CA LEU A 411 -15.92 16.02 35.35
C LEU A 411 -15.67 15.72 36.83
N LEU A 412 -14.94 14.64 37.14
CA LEU A 412 -14.58 14.27 38.50
C LEU A 412 -13.60 15.25 39.13
N THR A 413 -12.61 15.76 38.39
CA THR A 413 -11.72 16.82 38.88
C THR A 413 -12.45 18.14 39.05
N ALA A 414 -13.35 18.52 38.13
CA ALA A 414 -14.19 19.70 38.29
C ALA A 414 -15.12 19.58 39.52
N LEU A 415 -15.72 18.42 39.75
CA LEU A 415 -16.55 18.16 40.94
C LEU A 415 -15.74 18.19 42.23
N ALA A 416 -14.55 17.60 42.25
CA ALA A 416 -13.65 17.64 43.41
C ALA A 416 -13.19 19.07 43.74
N LEU A 417 -12.85 19.86 42.72
CA LEU A 417 -12.48 21.27 42.90
C LEU A 417 -13.68 22.12 43.36
N SER A 418 -14.89 21.85 42.86
CA SER A 418 -16.10 22.56 43.29
C SER A 418 -16.49 22.27 44.74
N ARG A 419 -16.24 21.05 45.24
CA ARG A 419 -16.47 20.68 46.65
C ARG A 419 -15.50 21.37 47.60
N ASN A 420 -14.24 21.53 47.20
CA ASN A 420 -13.26 22.24 48.02
C ASN A 420 -13.54 23.75 48.09
N ALA A 421 -14.11 24.35 47.03
CA ALA A 421 -14.53 25.75 47.03
C ALA A 421 -15.80 26.04 47.86
N LEU A 422 -16.55 25.00 48.26
CA LEU A 422 -17.74 25.11 49.12
C LEU A 422 -17.42 24.94 50.61
N HIS A 423 -16.18 24.57 50.96
CA HIS A 423 -15.70 24.40 52.33
C HIS A 423 -14.60 25.41 52.74
N SER A 424 -14.39 26.43 51.91
CA SER A 424 -13.59 27.64 52.16
C SER A 424 -14.47 28.85 52.03
#